data_AF-A0A838R0M0-F1
#
_entry.id   AF-A0A838R0M0-F1
#
_cell.length_a   1.000
_cell.length_b   1.000
_cell.length_c   1.000
_cell.angle_alpha   90.00
_cell.angle_beta   90.00
_cell.angle_gamma   90.00
#
_symmetry.space_group_name_H-M   'P 1'
#
loop_
_entity.id
_entity.type
_entity.pdbx_description
1 polymer ?
#
loop_
_entity_poly.entity_id
_entity_poly.type
_entity_poly.pdbx_seq_one_letter_code
_entity_poly.pdbx_strand_id
1 'polypeptide(L)'
;MGIQREFLGQRIIASALLACGVLLGMASTSSADEYWVSDRATGRVLALDATSGAFLRVIASTGLHQPTNLTKGPDGFLYVSDIGPLALAPIVRIDPSNGNATAFPATLPPLFGAGGIISDNQSIFVSEIGQFNGDEVYEFLPAGGAPLNVIGTGSTASGRTGMAFDSAGDLYVSSFGEGAGFSGSVLKHDGGSGFTTFASGVAAGSQPLSGANGLAFDSAGDLYVAGLFSQNVIKYPVTDGVSGEGVQFGANLPYPSGLLVHSDGGRESLLITSLGNDNLLDPIYPGMIFPGAVYRYNLATGTAINFLVADFDRDLVVDADDLTVWRSSFGGGAAADADGDGDSDGADFLLWQQNLGNQGVLGDFQPTGIILHVTNPSPAAVPEPAAAAMAALAACVLAGAGRLRR
;
A
#
# COMPACT_ATOMS: atom_id res chain seq x y z
N MET A 1 -54.24 -10.07 56.59
CA MET A 1 -53.02 -10.91 56.52
C MET A 1 -52.87 -11.37 55.07
N GLY A 2 -52.24 -10.57 54.21
CA GLY A 2 -52.24 -10.87 52.75
C GLY A 2 -51.72 -9.79 51.81
N ILE A 3 -50.74 -8.96 52.20
CA ILE A 3 -50.18 -7.92 51.30
C ILE A 3 -48.63 -7.89 51.32
N GLN A 4 -47.94 -8.84 51.98
CA GLN A 4 -46.47 -8.78 52.15
C GLN A 4 -45.68 -9.88 51.42
N ARG A 5 -46.31 -10.72 50.58
CA ARG A 5 -45.60 -11.80 49.86
C ARG A 5 -45.41 -11.60 48.35
N GLU A 6 -46.08 -10.64 47.72
CA GLU A 6 -45.90 -10.39 46.27
C GLU A 6 -44.66 -9.53 45.93
N PHE A 7 -44.17 -8.71 46.85
CA PHE A 7 -43.06 -7.78 46.57
C PHE A 7 -41.66 -8.40 46.56
N LEU A 8 -41.49 -9.64 47.04
CA LEU A 8 -40.17 -10.28 47.11
C LEU A 8 -39.86 -11.16 45.88
N GLY A 9 -40.89 -11.65 45.16
CA GLY A 9 -40.71 -12.46 43.95
C GLY A 9 -40.29 -11.66 42.72
N GLN A 10 -40.73 -10.40 42.60
CA GLN A 10 -40.43 -9.54 41.44
C GLN A 10 -39.02 -8.91 41.47
N ARG A 11 -38.40 -8.76 42.65
CA ARG A 11 -37.07 -8.11 42.76
C ARG A 11 -35.90 -9.05 42.45
N ILE A 12 -36.12 -10.37 42.41
CA ILE A 12 -35.04 -11.33 42.08
C ILE A 12 -34.96 -11.57 40.55
N ILE A 13 -36.08 -11.45 39.83
CA ILE A 13 -36.12 -11.62 38.37
C ILE A 13 -35.55 -10.39 37.64
N ALA A 14 -35.78 -9.18 38.19
CA ALA A 14 -35.25 -7.94 37.62
C ALA A 14 -33.71 -7.83 37.71
N SER A 15 -33.09 -8.40 38.74
CA SER A 15 -31.63 -8.34 38.95
C SER A 15 -30.83 -9.33 38.10
N ALA A 16 -31.48 -10.36 37.55
CA ALA A 16 -30.83 -11.32 36.64
C ALA A 16 -30.81 -10.84 35.18
N LEU A 17 -31.75 -9.98 34.78
CA LEU A 17 -31.81 -9.41 33.42
C LEU A 17 -30.85 -8.23 33.23
N LEU A 18 -30.50 -7.50 34.30
CA LEU A 18 -29.58 -6.36 34.22
C LEU A 18 -28.08 -6.76 34.19
N ALA A 19 -27.75 -7.99 34.58
CA ALA A 19 -26.38 -8.51 34.52
C ALA A 19 -26.01 -9.15 33.16
N CYS A 20 -26.99 -9.34 32.27
CA CYS A 20 -26.76 -9.94 30.95
C CYS A 20 -26.57 -8.91 29.82
N GLY A 21 -26.81 -7.62 30.10
CA GLY A 21 -26.66 -6.53 29.13
C GLY A 21 -25.28 -5.87 29.08
N VAL A 22 -24.31 -6.30 29.90
CA VAL A 22 -22.98 -5.66 30.00
C VAL A 22 -21.90 -6.43 29.22
N LEU A 23 -22.26 -7.45 28.42
CA LEU A 23 -21.29 -8.34 27.76
C LEU A 23 -21.28 -8.34 26.23
N LEU A 24 -21.93 -7.37 25.57
CA LEU A 24 -21.87 -7.24 24.10
C LEU A 24 -21.40 -5.85 23.68
N GLY A 25 -20.27 -5.44 24.25
CA GLY A 25 -19.42 -4.39 23.69
C GLY A 25 -18.08 -4.99 23.32
N MET A 26 -18.08 -6.01 22.45
CA MET A 26 -16.83 -6.33 21.77
C MET A 26 -16.57 -5.14 20.86
N ALA A 27 -15.57 -4.34 21.20
CA ALA A 27 -14.93 -3.49 20.21
C ALA A 27 -14.45 -4.44 19.12
N SER A 28 -15.22 -4.53 18.03
CA SER A 28 -14.66 -4.96 16.77
C SER A 28 -13.59 -3.93 16.46
N THR A 29 -12.33 -4.25 16.73
CA THR A 29 -11.24 -3.62 16.00
C THR A 29 -11.45 -4.07 14.56
N SER A 30 -12.22 -3.33 13.78
CA SER A 30 -12.09 -3.37 12.34
C SER A 30 -10.63 -3.07 12.11
N SER A 31 -9.88 -4.09 11.73
CA SER A 31 -8.49 -3.88 11.38
C SER A 31 -8.54 -3.06 10.09
N ALA A 32 -7.99 -1.85 10.14
CA ALA A 32 -7.99 -0.95 8.99
C ALA A 32 -7.00 -1.50 7.95
N ASP A 33 -7.32 -1.31 6.68
CA ASP A 33 -6.36 -1.58 5.61
C ASP A 33 -5.10 -0.73 5.83
N GLU A 34 -3.96 -1.26 5.41
CA GLU A 34 -2.66 -0.59 5.55
C GLU A 34 -2.00 -0.50 4.18
N TYR A 35 -1.33 0.60 3.89
CA TYR A 35 -0.34 0.62 2.81
C TYR A 35 1.03 0.30 3.35
N TRP A 36 1.72 -0.62 2.68
CA TRP A 36 3.11 -0.91 2.97
C TRP A 36 3.97 -0.26 1.92
N VAL A 37 4.93 0.56 2.35
CA VAL A 37 5.73 1.42 1.49
C VAL A 37 7.21 1.13 1.74
N SER A 38 7.96 0.87 0.68
CA SER A 38 9.42 0.75 0.79
C SER A 38 10.08 2.12 0.74
N ASP A 39 11.02 2.38 1.65
CA ASP A 39 11.78 3.62 1.74
C ASP A 39 13.25 3.34 1.40
N ARG A 40 13.66 3.88 0.24
CA ARG A 40 14.97 3.60 -0.36
C ARG A 40 16.12 4.17 0.46
N ALA A 41 16.03 5.40 0.92
CA ALA A 41 17.19 6.06 1.51
C ALA A 41 17.57 5.48 2.87
N THR A 42 16.58 5.03 3.63
CA THR A 42 16.79 4.51 4.98
C THR A 42 16.76 2.97 5.06
N GLY A 43 16.50 2.28 3.94
CA GLY A 43 16.52 0.82 3.88
C GLY A 43 15.47 0.18 4.79
N ARG A 44 14.21 0.57 4.64
CA ARG A 44 13.11 0.07 5.48
C ARG A 44 11.80 -0.11 4.72
N VAL A 45 10.85 -0.76 5.37
CA VAL A 45 9.45 -0.82 4.94
C VAL A 45 8.58 -0.25 6.05
N LEU A 46 7.71 0.69 5.70
CA LEU A 46 6.78 1.36 6.60
C LEU A 46 5.35 0.83 6.36
N ALA A 47 4.54 0.79 7.41
CA ALA A 47 3.10 0.63 7.33
C ALA A 47 2.43 1.99 7.58
N LEU A 48 1.54 2.40 6.68
CA LEU A 48 0.69 3.57 6.78
C LEU A 48 -0.77 3.12 6.84
N ASP A 49 -1.61 3.82 7.59
CA ASP A 49 -3.05 3.58 7.60
C ASP A 49 -3.62 3.90 6.21
N ALA A 50 -4.40 2.99 5.61
CA ALA A 50 -4.84 3.16 4.24
C ALA A 50 -5.98 4.17 4.07
N THR A 51 -6.62 4.62 5.17
CA THR A 51 -7.68 5.62 5.12
C THR A 51 -7.06 7.00 5.26
N SER A 52 -6.42 7.22 6.40
CA SER A 52 -5.86 8.50 6.81
C SER A 52 -4.50 8.73 6.15
N GLY A 53 -3.62 7.72 6.14
CA GLY A 53 -2.21 7.86 5.76
C GLY A 53 -1.28 8.07 6.94
N ALA A 54 -1.80 7.96 8.17
CA ALA A 54 -1.02 8.03 9.39
C ALA A 54 0.04 6.93 9.42
N PHE A 55 1.24 7.25 9.89
CA PHE A 55 2.25 6.24 10.14
C PHE A 55 1.80 5.28 11.25
N LEU A 56 1.87 3.97 10.97
CA LEU A 56 1.49 2.94 11.94
C LEU A 56 2.71 2.31 12.60
N ARG A 57 3.65 1.80 11.79
CA ARG A 57 4.84 1.09 12.29
C ARG A 57 5.90 0.91 11.20
N VAL A 58 7.12 0.61 11.63
CA VAL A 58 8.15 0.03 10.77
C VAL A 58 7.94 -1.49 10.70
N ILE A 59 7.81 -2.03 9.49
CA ILE A 59 7.67 -3.48 9.25
C ILE A 59 9.05 -4.15 9.30
N ALA A 60 10.03 -3.55 8.65
CA ALA A 60 11.41 -4.01 8.63
C ALA A 60 12.35 -2.83 8.45
N SER A 61 13.51 -2.87 9.11
CA SER A 61 14.56 -1.83 9.03
C SER A 61 15.97 -2.41 9.02
N THR A 62 16.10 -3.70 8.73
CA THR A 62 17.38 -4.40 8.66
C THR A 62 17.39 -5.30 7.43
N GLY A 63 18.58 -5.51 6.85
CA GLY A 63 18.77 -6.36 5.68
C GLY A 63 18.42 -5.72 4.33
N LEU A 64 17.78 -4.54 4.31
CA LEU A 64 17.52 -3.73 3.11
C LEU A 64 18.57 -2.61 2.98
N HIS A 65 18.92 -2.26 1.74
CA HIS A 65 19.92 -1.23 1.44
C HIS A 65 19.32 -0.07 0.65
N GLN A 66 18.68 -0.38 -0.48
CA GLN A 66 18.01 0.54 -1.38
C GLN A 66 16.81 -0.18 -2.01
N PRO A 67 15.74 -0.41 -1.25
CA PRO A 67 14.58 -1.12 -1.76
C PRO A 67 13.93 -0.38 -2.93
N THR A 68 13.58 -1.10 -3.99
CA THR A 68 13.03 -0.56 -5.24
C THR A 68 11.55 -0.85 -5.40
N ASN A 69 11.07 -1.99 -4.92
CA ASN A 69 9.67 -2.38 -4.94
C ASN A 69 9.39 -3.50 -3.93
N LEU A 70 8.12 -3.82 -3.69
CA LEU A 70 7.70 -4.86 -2.74
C LEU A 70 6.41 -5.55 -3.17
N THR A 71 6.23 -6.80 -2.76
CA THR A 71 5.00 -7.58 -2.95
C THR A 71 4.80 -8.61 -1.83
N LYS A 72 3.55 -9.00 -1.55
CA LYS A 72 3.27 -10.15 -0.68
C LYS A 72 3.34 -11.44 -1.47
N GLY A 73 4.18 -12.37 -1.05
CA GLY A 73 4.21 -13.71 -1.63
C GLY A 73 3.00 -14.56 -1.20
N PRO A 74 2.71 -15.63 -1.95
CA PRO A 74 1.62 -16.55 -1.63
C PRO A 74 1.88 -17.40 -0.38
N ASP A 75 3.10 -17.37 0.18
CA ASP A 75 3.46 -17.97 1.46
C ASP A 75 3.22 -17.03 2.66
N GLY A 76 2.69 -15.82 2.42
CA GLY A 76 2.39 -14.80 3.44
C GLY A 76 3.57 -13.91 3.83
N PHE A 77 4.74 -14.11 3.24
CA PHE A 77 5.91 -13.26 3.49
C PHE A 77 5.88 -12.03 2.58
N LEU A 78 6.56 -10.97 3.01
CA LEU A 78 6.83 -9.81 2.17
C LEU A 78 8.12 -10.05 1.40
N TYR A 79 8.12 -9.79 0.10
CA TYR A 79 9.30 -9.83 -0.75
C TYR A 79 9.60 -8.44 -1.24
N VAL A 80 10.84 -8.01 -1.09
CA VAL A 80 11.29 -6.66 -1.42
C VAL A 80 12.46 -6.78 -2.38
N SER A 81 12.34 -6.17 -3.56
CA SER A 81 13.50 -5.98 -4.45
C SER A 81 14.39 -4.89 -3.85
N ASP A 82 15.69 -5.14 -3.82
CA ASP A 82 16.68 -4.33 -3.13
C ASP A 82 17.92 -4.13 -4.01
N ILE A 83 18.40 -2.89 -4.10
CA ILE A 83 19.70 -2.60 -4.71
C ILE A 83 20.75 -2.68 -3.60
N GLY A 84 21.16 -3.91 -3.30
CA GLY A 84 22.31 -4.17 -2.43
C GLY A 84 23.65 -3.95 -3.16
N PRO A 85 24.78 -3.95 -2.44
CA PRO A 85 26.09 -4.17 -3.04
C PRO A 85 26.05 -5.41 -3.94
N LEU A 86 26.80 -5.43 -5.05
CA LEU A 86 26.80 -6.49 -6.08
C LEU A 86 27.02 -7.94 -5.56
N ALA A 87 27.36 -8.12 -4.28
CA ALA A 87 27.57 -9.41 -3.62
C ALA A 87 26.38 -9.90 -2.76
N LEU A 88 25.32 -9.11 -2.60
CA LEU A 88 24.13 -9.49 -1.82
C LEU A 88 22.97 -9.90 -2.73
N ALA A 89 22.02 -10.66 -2.19
CA ALA A 89 20.81 -11.03 -2.92
C ALA A 89 19.98 -9.76 -3.20
N PRO A 90 19.55 -9.53 -4.45
CA PRO A 90 18.73 -8.40 -4.87
C PRO A 90 17.26 -8.53 -4.44
N ILE A 91 16.87 -9.61 -3.76
CA ILE A 91 15.54 -9.75 -3.17
C ILE A 91 15.69 -10.16 -1.70
N VAL A 92 14.91 -9.52 -0.86
CA VAL A 92 14.85 -9.77 0.58
C VAL A 92 13.46 -10.25 0.93
N ARG A 93 13.38 -11.43 1.54
CA ARG A 93 12.16 -12.04 2.10
C ARG A 93 12.05 -11.68 3.57
N ILE A 94 10.94 -11.06 3.94
CA ILE A 94 10.66 -10.49 5.25
C ILE A 94 9.45 -11.18 5.85
N ASP A 95 9.56 -11.64 7.09
CA ASP A 95 8.41 -12.05 7.89
C ASP A 95 7.71 -10.79 8.43
N PRO A 96 6.50 -10.45 7.96
CA PRO A 96 5.85 -9.21 8.36
C PRO A 96 5.38 -9.22 9.83
N SER A 97 5.36 -10.37 10.51
CA SER A 97 4.94 -10.48 11.90
C SER A 97 6.03 -10.04 12.89
N ASN A 98 7.29 -10.08 12.48
CA ASN A 98 8.44 -9.80 13.35
C ASN A 98 9.57 -9.00 12.66
N GLY A 99 9.45 -8.71 11.36
CA GLY A 99 10.41 -7.94 10.59
C GLY A 99 11.69 -8.67 10.22
N ASN A 100 11.79 -9.98 10.46
CA ASN A 100 13.00 -10.75 10.16
C ASN A 100 13.23 -10.85 8.65
N ALA A 101 14.38 -10.35 8.20
CA ALA A 101 14.78 -10.27 6.80
C ALA A 101 15.80 -11.36 6.42
N THR A 102 15.58 -12.01 5.29
CA THR A 102 16.46 -13.07 4.76
C THR A 102 16.65 -12.90 3.25
N ALA A 103 17.82 -13.25 2.74
CA ALA A 103 18.10 -13.23 1.30
C ALA A 103 17.19 -14.22 0.54
N PHE A 104 16.69 -13.82 -0.63
CA PHE A 104 15.86 -14.66 -1.47
C PHE A 104 16.21 -14.55 -2.97
N PRO A 105 16.12 -15.67 -3.71
CA PRO A 105 16.44 -17.01 -3.23
C PRO A 105 17.88 -17.07 -2.70
N ALA A 106 18.19 -18.05 -1.85
CA ALA A 106 19.49 -18.15 -1.18
C ALA A 106 20.70 -18.25 -2.13
N THR A 107 20.46 -18.70 -3.38
CA THR A 107 21.45 -18.75 -4.46
C THR A 107 20.78 -18.25 -5.72
N LEU A 108 21.29 -17.17 -6.30
CA LEU A 108 20.78 -16.59 -7.52
C LEU A 108 21.76 -16.80 -8.69
N PRO A 109 21.29 -16.89 -9.94
CA PRO A 109 22.09 -16.48 -11.09
C PRO A 109 22.52 -15.00 -10.91
N PRO A 110 23.57 -14.51 -11.58
CA PRO A 110 24.00 -13.12 -11.44
C PRO A 110 22.93 -12.17 -11.99
N LEU A 111 21.97 -11.80 -11.14
CA LEU A 111 21.02 -10.71 -11.38
C LEU A 111 21.74 -9.41 -10.99
N PHE A 112 21.88 -8.47 -11.91
CA PHE A 112 22.47 -7.17 -11.60
C PHE A 112 21.40 -6.24 -11.03
N GLY A 113 20.94 -6.54 -9.81
CA GLY A 113 19.93 -5.75 -9.10
C GLY A 113 18.49 -6.02 -9.57
N ALA A 114 17.55 -6.10 -8.62
CA ALA A 114 16.14 -6.32 -8.93
C ALA A 114 15.42 -4.98 -9.12
N GLY A 115 14.67 -4.86 -10.21
CA GLY A 115 13.82 -3.73 -10.53
C GLY A 115 12.48 -3.85 -9.81
N GLY A 116 11.46 -4.32 -10.51
CA GLY A 116 10.14 -4.60 -9.93
C GLY A 116 10.03 -6.02 -9.39
N ILE A 117 9.08 -6.18 -8.47
CA ILE A 117 8.69 -7.47 -7.93
C ILE A 117 7.17 -7.52 -7.77
N ILE A 118 6.55 -8.57 -8.27
CA ILE A 118 5.12 -8.86 -8.09
C ILE A 118 4.94 -10.35 -7.81
N SER A 119 3.72 -10.75 -7.46
CA SER A 119 3.39 -12.14 -7.18
C SER A 119 1.99 -12.45 -7.67
N ASP A 120 1.76 -13.73 -7.93
CA ASP A 120 0.42 -14.29 -8.06
C ASP A 120 0.16 -15.27 -6.91
N ASN A 121 -0.83 -16.15 -7.08
CA ASN A 121 -1.20 -17.14 -6.06
C ASN A 121 -0.18 -18.27 -5.86
N GLN A 122 0.87 -18.37 -6.68
CA GLN A 122 1.82 -19.47 -6.69
C GLN A 122 3.29 -19.02 -6.73
N SER A 123 3.57 -17.95 -7.45
CA SER A 123 4.90 -17.55 -7.87
C SER A 123 5.20 -16.09 -7.52
N ILE A 124 6.49 -15.78 -7.52
CA ILE A 124 7.06 -14.44 -7.37
C ILE A 124 7.79 -14.12 -8.67
N PHE A 125 7.47 -12.97 -9.25
CA PHE A 125 8.04 -12.49 -10.50
C PHE A 125 8.95 -11.31 -10.22
N VAL A 126 10.15 -11.35 -10.76
CA VAL A 126 11.21 -10.38 -10.47
C VAL A 126 11.78 -9.89 -11.79
N SER A 127 11.73 -8.59 -12.02
CA SER A 127 12.45 -8.00 -13.14
C SER A 127 13.87 -7.68 -12.73
N GLU A 128 14.80 -7.73 -13.68
CA GLU A 128 16.07 -7.01 -13.52
C GLU A 128 15.82 -5.50 -13.57
N ILE A 129 16.71 -4.68 -13.00
CA ILE A 129 16.57 -3.22 -13.01
C ILE A 129 16.87 -2.61 -14.38
N GLY A 130 16.10 -1.57 -14.73
CA GLY A 130 16.08 -1.01 -16.07
C GLY A 130 17.40 -0.41 -16.56
N GLN A 131 18.30 -0.03 -15.66
CA GLN A 131 19.53 0.70 -15.99
C GLN A 131 20.69 -0.21 -16.46
N PHE A 132 20.50 -1.54 -16.44
CA PHE A 132 21.58 -2.49 -16.74
C PHE A 132 21.33 -3.40 -17.95
N ASN A 133 20.45 -3.02 -18.88
CA ASN A 133 20.07 -3.83 -20.05
C ASN A 133 19.48 -5.21 -19.69
N GLY A 134 18.75 -5.28 -18.57
CA GLY A 134 18.02 -6.49 -18.19
C GLY A 134 16.75 -6.65 -19.02
N ASP A 135 16.56 -7.85 -19.58
CA ASP A 135 15.55 -8.10 -20.63
C ASP A 135 14.45 -9.07 -20.17
N GLU A 136 14.69 -9.68 -19.00
CA GLU A 136 13.98 -10.85 -18.52
C GLU A 136 13.19 -10.56 -17.25
N VAL A 137 12.16 -11.36 -17.06
CA VAL A 137 11.46 -11.50 -15.80
C VAL A 137 11.67 -12.93 -15.31
N TYR A 138 12.16 -13.06 -14.09
CA TYR A 138 12.44 -14.34 -13.45
C TYR A 138 11.25 -14.73 -12.57
N GLU A 139 10.77 -15.94 -12.76
CA GLU A 139 9.69 -16.51 -11.96
C GLU A 139 10.26 -17.49 -10.93
N PHE A 140 9.90 -17.34 -9.66
CA PHE A 140 10.34 -18.21 -8.58
C PHE A 140 9.16 -18.75 -7.78
N LEU A 141 9.29 -19.99 -7.31
CA LEU A 141 8.44 -20.49 -6.22
C LEU A 141 8.88 -19.85 -4.89
N PRO A 142 7.97 -19.63 -3.92
CA PRO A 142 8.30 -19.09 -2.60
C PRO A 142 9.31 -19.91 -1.81
N ALA A 143 9.40 -21.21 -2.11
CA ALA A 143 10.41 -22.11 -1.56
C ALA A 143 11.85 -21.73 -1.97
N GLY A 144 12.01 -20.87 -2.99
CA GLY A 144 13.28 -20.41 -3.53
C GLY A 144 13.95 -21.43 -4.46
N GLY A 145 15.26 -21.26 -4.68
CA GLY A 145 16.06 -22.08 -5.58
C GLY A 145 16.25 -21.43 -6.95
N ALA A 146 16.44 -22.27 -7.98
CA ALA A 146 16.54 -21.80 -9.36
C ALA A 146 15.20 -21.21 -9.86
N PRO A 147 15.22 -20.26 -10.81
CA PRO A 147 13.98 -19.78 -11.43
C PRO A 147 13.17 -20.94 -12.01
N LEU A 148 11.86 -20.93 -11.77
CA LEU A 148 10.89 -21.80 -12.43
C LEU A 148 10.83 -21.50 -13.93
N ASN A 149 10.93 -20.22 -14.28
CA ASN A 149 10.89 -19.73 -15.64
C ASN A 149 11.73 -18.45 -15.81
N VAL A 150 12.15 -18.19 -17.05
CA VAL A 150 12.76 -16.92 -17.47
C VAL A 150 11.96 -16.40 -18.65
N ILE A 151 11.22 -15.32 -18.42
CA ILE A 151 10.24 -14.76 -19.35
C ILE A 151 10.90 -13.65 -20.15
N GLY A 152 10.71 -13.65 -21.47
CA GLY A 152 11.19 -12.59 -22.35
C GLY A 152 12.62 -12.77 -22.87
N THR A 153 13.23 -13.95 -22.70
CA THR A 153 14.57 -14.24 -23.24
C THR A 153 14.67 -13.89 -24.73
N GLY A 154 15.67 -13.08 -25.10
CA GLY A 154 15.89 -12.63 -26.47
C GLY A 154 14.99 -11.47 -26.94
N SER A 155 14.23 -10.86 -26.03
CA SER A 155 13.56 -9.58 -26.28
C SER A 155 14.56 -8.43 -26.40
N THR A 156 14.12 -7.27 -26.88
CA THR A 156 14.98 -6.10 -26.97
C THR A 156 15.37 -5.57 -25.60
N ALA A 157 16.67 -5.27 -25.46
CA ALA A 157 17.20 -4.66 -24.26
C ALA A 157 16.75 -3.23 -24.08
N SER A 158 15.83 -3.07 -23.13
CA SER A 158 15.08 -1.83 -22.92
C SER A 158 14.94 -1.48 -21.44
N GLY A 159 15.49 -2.33 -20.57
CA GLY A 159 15.42 -2.20 -19.13
C GLY A 159 14.02 -2.53 -18.60
N ARG A 160 13.90 -3.53 -17.73
CA ARG A 160 12.64 -3.86 -17.06
C ARG A 160 12.57 -3.13 -15.71
N THR A 161 11.41 -2.68 -15.27
CA THR A 161 11.27 -2.09 -13.91
C THR A 161 9.95 -2.54 -13.29
N GLY A 162 8.93 -1.68 -13.22
CA GLY A 162 7.62 -2.05 -12.71
C GLY A 162 6.92 -3.13 -13.52
N MET A 163 6.09 -3.90 -12.83
CA MET A 163 5.27 -4.96 -13.42
C MET A 163 3.87 -4.92 -12.83
N ALA A 164 2.89 -5.42 -13.56
CA ALA A 164 1.55 -5.75 -13.05
C ALA A 164 0.91 -6.84 -13.89
N PHE A 165 -0.07 -7.51 -13.31
CA PHE A 165 -1.00 -8.37 -14.03
C PHE A 165 -2.28 -7.58 -14.35
N ASP A 166 -2.88 -7.86 -15.51
CA ASP A 166 -4.28 -7.50 -15.73
C ASP A 166 -5.23 -8.54 -15.11
N SER A 167 -6.53 -8.31 -15.26
CA SER A 167 -7.57 -9.21 -14.74
C SER A 167 -7.61 -10.58 -15.45
N ALA A 168 -7.01 -10.72 -16.63
CA ALA A 168 -6.87 -11.98 -17.35
C ALA A 168 -5.62 -12.77 -16.92
N GLY A 169 -4.72 -12.13 -16.15
CA GLY A 169 -3.46 -12.71 -15.70
C GLY A 169 -2.30 -12.50 -16.68
N ASP A 170 -2.46 -11.62 -17.67
CA ASP A 170 -1.36 -11.29 -18.57
C ASP A 170 -0.34 -10.38 -17.87
N LEU A 171 0.95 -10.66 -18.09
CA LEU A 171 2.04 -9.89 -17.48
C LEU A 171 2.40 -8.67 -18.33
N TYR A 172 2.38 -7.50 -17.68
CA TYR A 172 2.83 -6.24 -18.25
C TYR A 172 4.08 -5.77 -17.52
N VAL A 173 5.04 -5.25 -18.28
CA VAL A 173 6.32 -4.79 -17.75
C VAL A 173 6.69 -3.46 -18.37
N SER A 174 7.08 -2.49 -17.55
CA SER A 174 7.63 -1.25 -18.05
C SER A 174 8.99 -1.49 -18.71
N SER A 175 9.17 -0.84 -19.84
CA SER A 175 10.44 -0.70 -20.55
C SER A 175 10.99 0.68 -20.23
N PHE A 176 12.01 0.74 -19.37
CA PHE A 176 12.54 1.96 -18.78
C PHE A 176 12.90 3.02 -19.84
N GLY A 177 13.60 2.60 -20.91
CA GLY A 177 13.95 3.45 -22.04
C GLY A 177 14.95 4.54 -21.67
N GLU A 178 16.26 4.25 -21.80
CA GLU A 178 17.33 5.20 -21.46
C GLU A 178 17.88 5.94 -22.68
N GLY A 179 18.17 7.24 -22.52
CA GLY A 179 18.97 8.03 -23.45
C GLY A 179 18.17 8.99 -24.35
N ALA A 180 18.88 9.94 -24.96
CA ALA A 180 18.28 10.94 -25.85
C ALA A 180 17.64 10.26 -27.08
N GLY A 181 16.31 10.32 -27.17
CA GLY A 181 15.52 9.76 -28.28
C GLY A 181 14.83 8.43 -27.97
N PHE A 182 15.03 7.84 -26.78
CA PHE A 182 14.28 6.65 -26.36
C PHE A 182 13.05 7.07 -25.54
N SER A 183 11.88 6.67 -26.02
CA SER A 183 10.63 6.77 -25.24
C SER A 183 10.47 5.49 -24.42
N GLY A 184 10.13 5.63 -23.15
CA GLY A 184 9.66 4.52 -22.33
C GLY A 184 8.41 3.89 -22.95
N SER A 185 8.18 2.63 -22.65
CA SER A 185 6.99 1.91 -23.11
C SER A 185 6.51 0.92 -22.06
N VAL A 186 5.34 0.34 -22.28
CA VAL A 186 4.89 -0.85 -21.56
C VAL A 186 4.87 -2.01 -22.53
N LEU A 187 5.43 -3.12 -22.09
CA LEU A 187 5.49 -4.37 -22.82
C LEU A 187 4.50 -5.36 -22.23
N LYS A 188 3.99 -6.27 -23.06
CA LYS A 188 3.12 -7.37 -22.66
C LYS A 188 3.76 -8.71 -23.03
N HIS A 189 3.60 -9.69 -22.17
CA HIS A 189 3.85 -11.09 -22.48
C HIS A 189 2.52 -11.82 -22.69
N ASP A 190 2.34 -12.39 -23.87
CA ASP A 190 1.10 -13.06 -24.31
C ASP A 190 1.25 -14.59 -24.36
N GLY A 191 2.21 -15.15 -23.62
CA GLY A 191 2.55 -16.58 -23.63
C GLY A 191 3.40 -17.03 -24.82
N GLY A 192 3.83 -16.10 -25.69
CA GLY A 192 4.84 -16.34 -26.73
C GLY A 192 6.26 -16.46 -26.17
N SER A 193 7.29 -16.36 -27.03
CA SER A 193 8.70 -16.47 -26.58
C SER A 193 9.30 -15.14 -26.08
N GLY A 194 8.65 -14.00 -26.32
CA GLY A 194 9.20 -12.68 -26.06
C GLY A 194 8.16 -11.67 -25.59
N PHE A 195 8.63 -10.45 -25.30
CA PHE A 195 7.77 -9.31 -25.03
C PHE A 195 7.41 -8.57 -26.32
N THR A 196 6.19 -8.04 -26.39
CA THR A 196 5.76 -7.12 -27.44
C THR A 196 5.38 -5.77 -26.82
N THR A 197 5.54 -4.68 -27.57
CA THR A 197 5.11 -3.37 -27.09
C THR A 197 3.59 -3.33 -27.01
N PHE A 198 3.08 -3.14 -25.80
CA PHE A 198 1.67 -2.94 -25.53
C PHE A 198 1.29 -1.49 -25.72
N ALA A 199 1.98 -0.58 -25.02
CA ALA A 199 1.71 0.85 -25.04
C ALA A 199 3.00 1.65 -25.24
N SER A 200 3.03 2.48 -26.28
CA SER A 200 4.09 3.45 -26.54
C SER A 200 3.53 4.63 -27.33
N GLY A 201 3.72 5.85 -26.84
CA GLY A 201 3.25 7.07 -27.50
C GLY A 201 2.19 7.84 -26.70
N VAL A 202 2.12 9.13 -26.95
CA VAL A 202 1.25 10.05 -26.21
C VAL A 202 0.56 11.05 -27.15
N ALA A 203 -0.63 11.49 -26.76
CA ALA A 203 -1.39 12.50 -27.46
C ALA A 203 -0.63 13.84 -27.51
N ALA A 204 -0.89 14.63 -28.57
CA ALA A 204 -0.25 15.93 -28.76
C ALA A 204 -0.46 16.85 -27.53
N GLY A 205 0.65 17.42 -27.03
CA GLY A 205 0.65 18.27 -25.84
C GLY A 205 1.03 17.54 -24.54
N SER A 206 1.05 16.20 -24.54
CA SER A 206 1.62 15.43 -23.42
C SER A 206 3.13 15.28 -23.58
N GLN A 207 3.87 15.31 -22.46
CA GLN A 207 5.30 14.96 -22.47
C GLN A 207 5.45 13.45 -22.73
N PRO A 208 6.32 13.02 -23.67
CA PRO A 208 6.56 11.61 -23.91
C PRO A 208 7.04 10.89 -22.65
N LEU A 209 6.58 9.65 -22.48
CA LEU A 209 7.00 8.78 -21.37
C LEU A 209 8.51 8.54 -21.44
N SER A 210 9.23 8.77 -20.34
CA SER A 210 10.66 8.46 -20.20
C SER A 210 10.97 7.96 -18.78
N GLY A 211 11.81 6.92 -18.69
CA GLY A 211 12.05 6.23 -17.41
C GLY A 211 10.79 5.52 -16.93
N ALA A 212 10.12 4.75 -17.81
CA ALA A 212 8.89 4.05 -17.43
C ALA A 212 9.18 3.15 -16.21
N ASN A 213 8.40 3.33 -15.14
CA ASN A 213 8.64 2.70 -13.85
C ASN A 213 7.41 1.92 -13.36
N GLY A 214 6.76 2.32 -12.26
CA GLY A 214 5.57 1.63 -11.78
C GLY A 214 4.41 1.74 -12.77
N LEU A 215 3.59 0.68 -12.78
CA LEU A 215 2.40 0.60 -13.61
C LEU A 215 1.28 -0.06 -12.83
N ALA A 216 0.04 0.39 -13.06
CA ALA A 216 -1.15 -0.17 -12.42
C ALA A 216 -2.35 -0.07 -13.36
N PHE A 217 -3.25 -1.05 -13.28
CA PHE A 217 -4.54 -1.02 -13.95
C PHE A 217 -5.63 -0.58 -12.97
N ASP A 218 -6.55 0.26 -13.44
CA ASP A 218 -7.79 0.55 -12.69
C ASP A 218 -8.86 -0.54 -12.91
N SER A 219 -10.00 -0.44 -12.22
CA SER A 219 -11.09 -1.43 -12.40
C SER A 219 -11.74 -1.42 -13.78
N ALA A 220 -11.60 -0.32 -14.53
CA ALA A 220 -12.06 -0.24 -15.92
C ALA A 220 -11.07 -0.92 -16.88
N GLY A 221 -9.86 -1.24 -16.41
CA GLY A 221 -8.78 -1.83 -17.19
C GLY A 221 -7.88 -0.79 -17.84
N ASP A 222 -8.03 0.50 -17.55
CA ASP A 222 -7.13 1.53 -18.06
C ASP A 222 -5.78 1.44 -17.34
N LEU A 223 -4.70 1.66 -18.10
CA LEU A 223 -3.33 1.51 -17.62
C LEU A 223 -2.74 2.87 -17.23
N TYR A 224 -2.17 2.95 -16.04
CA TYR A 224 -1.43 4.10 -15.53
C TYR A 224 0.05 3.75 -15.44
N VAL A 225 0.92 4.65 -15.88
CA VAL A 225 2.37 4.43 -15.92
C VAL A 225 3.11 5.66 -15.40
N ALA A 226 4.01 5.45 -14.43
CA ALA A 226 4.96 6.48 -14.00
C ALA A 226 6.08 6.67 -15.03
N GLY A 227 6.29 7.91 -15.45
CA GLY A 227 7.48 8.34 -16.16
C GLY A 227 8.46 8.99 -15.20
N LEU A 228 9.42 8.22 -14.68
CA LEU A 228 10.36 8.65 -13.65
C LEU A 228 11.19 9.86 -14.10
N PHE A 229 11.57 9.94 -15.37
CA PHE A 229 12.39 11.05 -15.88
C PHE A 229 11.58 12.10 -16.63
N SER A 230 10.41 11.72 -17.17
CA SER A 230 9.47 12.66 -17.78
C SER A 230 8.60 13.40 -16.74
N GLN A 231 8.73 13.09 -15.45
CA GLN A 231 8.04 13.74 -14.33
C GLN A 231 6.52 13.76 -14.49
N ASN A 232 5.97 12.67 -15.01
CA ASN A 232 4.56 12.57 -15.33
C ASN A 232 4.01 11.17 -15.05
N VAL A 233 2.69 11.10 -15.02
CA VAL A 233 1.94 9.85 -15.04
C VAL A 233 1.15 9.86 -16.33
N ILE A 234 1.27 8.80 -17.12
CA ILE A 234 0.52 8.65 -18.37
C ILE A 234 -0.58 7.62 -18.16
N LYS A 235 -1.83 8.00 -18.47
CA LYS A 235 -2.97 7.10 -18.58
C LYS A 235 -3.11 6.66 -20.03
N TYR A 236 -3.13 5.36 -20.26
CA TYR A 236 -3.48 4.73 -21.52
C TYR A 236 -4.88 4.12 -21.39
N PRO A 237 -5.87 4.58 -22.18
CA PRO A 237 -7.14 3.90 -22.22
C PRO A 237 -6.94 2.50 -22.82
N VAL A 238 -7.60 1.48 -22.26
CA VAL A 238 -7.51 0.12 -22.79
C VAL A 238 -8.89 -0.38 -23.16
N THR A 239 -9.06 -0.87 -24.38
CA THR A 239 -10.32 -1.41 -24.85
C THR A 239 -10.06 -2.76 -25.52
N ASP A 240 -10.76 -3.79 -25.06
CA ASP A 240 -10.62 -5.17 -25.56
C ASP A 240 -9.16 -5.67 -25.59
N GLY A 241 -8.38 -5.32 -24.56
CA GLY A 241 -6.97 -5.71 -24.43
C GLY A 241 -6.03 -4.98 -25.40
N VAL A 242 -6.43 -3.83 -25.95
CA VAL A 242 -5.61 -2.98 -26.81
C VAL A 242 -5.48 -1.59 -26.20
N SER A 243 -4.25 -1.08 -26.06
CA SER A 243 -4.03 0.29 -25.58
C SER A 243 -4.31 1.33 -26.66
N GLY A 244 -4.99 2.41 -26.30
CA GLY A 244 -5.07 3.63 -27.08
C GLY A 244 -3.86 4.55 -26.85
N GLU A 245 -3.94 5.78 -27.35
CA GLU A 245 -2.90 6.80 -27.13
C GLU A 245 -2.86 7.24 -25.66
N GLY A 246 -1.66 7.37 -25.12
CA GLY A 246 -1.46 7.85 -23.75
C GLY A 246 -1.78 9.33 -23.59
N VAL A 247 -2.34 9.70 -22.44
CA VAL A 247 -2.59 11.09 -22.06
C VAL A 247 -2.00 11.34 -20.68
N GLN A 248 -1.40 12.50 -20.47
CA GLN A 248 -0.94 12.89 -19.14
C GLN A 248 -2.12 12.91 -18.14
N PHE A 249 -1.93 12.21 -17.03
CA PHE A 249 -2.88 12.14 -15.92
C PHE A 249 -2.39 13.01 -14.77
N GLY A 250 -3.21 13.99 -14.39
CA GLY A 250 -2.87 14.93 -13.32
C GLY A 250 -1.71 15.87 -13.68
N ALA A 251 -1.20 16.56 -12.65
CA ALA A 251 -0.06 17.46 -12.78
C ALA A 251 1.27 16.68 -12.88
N ASN A 252 2.34 17.38 -13.25
CA ASN A 252 3.69 16.80 -13.17
C ASN A 252 4.01 16.44 -11.72
N LEU A 253 4.68 15.29 -11.54
CA LEU A 253 5.10 14.78 -10.25
C LEU A 253 6.61 14.57 -10.28
N PRO A 254 7.38 15.00 -9.26
CA PRO A 254 8.80 14.68 -9.17
C PRO A 254 9.02 13.18 -9.00
N TYR A 255 9.80 12.58 -9.88
CA TYR A 255 10.25 11.19 -9.76
C TYR A 255 9.16 10.19 -9.35
N PRO A 256 8.04 10.10 -10.10
CA PRO A 256 7.00 9.13 -9.82
C PRO A 256 7.58 7.72 -9.99
N SER A 257 7.26 6.83 -9.06
CA SER A 257 7.79 5.46 -9.05
C SER A 257 6.69 4.42 -8.97
N GLY A 258 6.37 3.94 -7.78
CA GLY A 258 5.40 2.88 -7.54
C GLY A 258 3.97 3.39 -7.65
N LEU A 259 3.13 2.60 -8.29
CA LEU A 259 1.71 2.88 -8.48
C LEU A 259 0.88 1.77 -7.82
N LEU A 260 -0.21 2.16 -7.16
CA LEU A 260 -1.20 1.25 -6.61
C LEU A 260 -2.59 1.83 -6.84
N VAL A 261 -3.48 1.09 -7.51
CA VAL A 261 -4.91 1.42 -7.50
C VAL A 261 -5.55 0.76 -6.29
N HIS A 262 -6.29 1.54 -5.51
CA HIS A 262 -7.06 1.06 -4.36
C HIS A 262 -8.51 1.57 -4.46
N SER A 263 -9.47 0.66 -4.28
CA SER A 263 -10.89 0.96 -4.21
C SER A 263 -11.39 0.89 -2.77
N ASP A 264 -11.89 2.01 -2.25
CA ASP A 264 -12.53 2.09 -0.94
C ASP A 264 -13.95 2.64 -1.09
N GLY A 265 -14.95 1.92 -0.57
CA GLY A 265 -16.35 2.34 -0.62
C GLY A 265 -16.90 2.59 -2.05
N GLY A 266 -16.31 1.97 -3.07
CA GLY A 266 -16.67 2.16 -4.49
C GLY A 266 -16.04 3.39 -5.15
N ARG A 267 -15.14 4.10 -4.46
CA ARG A 267 -14.28 5.15 -5.03
C ARG A 267 -12.89 4.58 -5.24
N GLU A 268 -12.41 4.62 -6.47
CA GLU A 268 -11.03 4.27 -6.77
C GLU A 268 -10.10 5.47 -6.63
N SER A 269 -8.96 5.23 -6.01
CA SER A 269 -7.83 6.16 -5.94
C SER A 269 -6.60 5.52 -6.56
N LEU A 270 -5.75 6.36 -7.16
CA LEU A 270 -4.41 5.97 -7.58
C LEU A 270 -3.40 6.53 -6.58
N LEU A 271 -2.68 5.66 -5.91
CA LEU A 271 -1.60 6.00 -5.00
C LEU A 271 -0.30 5.97 -5.79
N ILE A 272 0.52 7.01 -5.63
CA ILE A 272 1.77 7.19 -6.37
C ILE A 272 2.86 7.58 -5.39
N THR A 273 3.95 6.81 -5.37
CA THR A 273 5.17 7.21 -4.66
C THR A 273 5.99 8.16 -5.52
N SER A 274 6.59 9.17 -4.87
CA SER A 274 7.48 10.16 -5.46
C SER A 274 8.78 10.13 -4.67
N LEU A 275 9.91 9.85 -5.32
CA LEU A 275 11.18 9.62 -4.61
C LEU A 275 11.70 10.86 -3.89
N GLY A 276 11.33 12.07 -4.31
CA GLY A 276 12.04 13.27 -3.85
C GLY A 276 13.40 13.43 -4.54
N ASN A 277 14.27 14.27 -3.99
CA ASN A 277 15.65 14.39 -4.45
C ASN A 277 16.62 14.52 -3.25
N ASP A 278 17.56 13.60 -3.15
CA ASP A 278 18.64 13.57 -2.16
C ASP A 278 20.02 13.94 -2.77
N ASN A 279 20.07 14.29 -4.05
CA ASN A 279 21.29 14.60 -4.78
C ASN A 279 21.33 16.04 -5.33
N LEU A 280 22.22 16.87 -4.77
CA LEU A 280 22.40 18.27 -5.25
C LEU A 280 22.94 18.35 -6.68
N LEU A 281 23.56 17.29 -7.19
CA LEU A 281 24.09 17.20 -8.55
C LEU A 281 23.12 16.51 -9.51
N ASP A 282 21.89 16.26 -9.08
CA ASP A 282 20.86 15.70 -9.92
C ASP A 282 20.64 16.55 -11.19
N PRO A 283 20.65 15.95 -12.39
CA PRO A 283 20.54 16.69 -13.64
C PRO A 283 19.15 17.24 -13.93
N ILE A 284 18.10 16.71 -13.30
CA ILE A 284 16.71 17.15 -13.46
C ILE A 284 16.38 18.25 -12.43
N TYR A 285 16.87 18.12 -11.19
CA TYR A 285 16.71 19.10 -10.10
C TYR A 285 18.05 19.60 -9.52
N PRO A 286 18.85 20.32 -10.31
CA PRO A 286 20.16 20.77 -9.85
C PRO A 286 20.04 21.74 -8.69
N GLY A 287 20.74 21.43 -7.59
CA GLY A 287 20.80 22.28 -6.39
C GLY A 287 19.57 22.25 -5.49
N MET A 288 18.60 21.35 -5.71
CA MET A 288 17.37 21.27 -4.91
C MET A 288 17.28 19.92 -4.20
N ILE A 289 17.27 19.91 -2.86
CA ILE A 289 17.00 18.72 -2.05
C ILE A 289 15.60 18.82 -1.48
N PHE A 290 14.81 17.76 -1.60
CA PHE A 290 13.45 17.70 -1.05
C PHE A 290 13.07 16.24 -0.75
N PRO A 291 12.28 15.99 0.29
CA PRO A 291 11.86 14.64 0.64
C PRO A 291 10.91 14.07 -0.42
N GLY A 292 10.82 12.76 -0.46
CA GLY A 292 9.80 12.05 -1.19
C GLY A 292 8.44 12.07 -0.48
N ALA A 293 7.43 11.59 -1.18
CA ALA A 293 6.05 11.60 -0.68
C ALA A 293 5.22 10.48 -1.33
N VAL A 294 4.07 10.19 -0.71
CA VAL A 294 3.02 9.37 -1.31
C VAL A 294 1.85 10.30 -1.63
N TYR A 295 1.36 10.24 -2.87
CA TYR A 295 0.23 11.04 -3.32
C TYR A 295 -0.97 10.15 -3.58
N ARG A 296 -2.16 10.60 -3.18
CA ARG A 296 -3.42 9.98 -3.56
C ARG A 296 -4.11 10.82 -4.62
N TYR A 297 -4.38 10.21 -5.76
CA TYR A 297 -5.10 10.82 -6.87
C TYR A 297 -6.53 10.31 -6.91
N ASN A 298 -7.48 11.24 -7.05
CA ASN A 298 -8.84 10.89 -7.44
C ASN A 298 -8.86 10.58 -8.95
N LEU A 299 -9.21 9.34 -9.32
CA LEU A 299 -9.16 8.87 -10.71
C LEU A 299 -10.12 9.63 -11.65
N ALA A 300 -11.21 10.19 -11.13
CA ALA A 300 -12.18 10.93 -11.94
C ALA A 300 -11.75 12.37 -12.23
N THR A 301 -11.03 13.03 -11.31
CA THR A 301 -10.66 14.45 -11.42
C THR A 301 -9.18 14.67 -11.72
N GLY A 302 -8.32 13.66 -11.52
CA GLY A 302 -6.87 13.79 -11.61
C GLY A 302 -6.26 14.69 -10.52
N THR A 303 -7.04 15.04 -9.49
CA THR A 303 -6.57 15.88 -8.39
C THR A 303 -5.77 15.02 -7.40
N ALA A 304 -4.57 15.48 -7.07
CA ALA A 304 -3.68 14.88 -6.10
C ALA A 304 -3.82 15.55 -4.73
N ILE A 305 -3.75 14.75 -3.67
CA ILE A 305 -3.47 15.21 -2.31
C ILE A 305 -2.21 14.52 -1.80
N ASN A 306 -1.41 15.24 -0.99
CA ASN A 306 -0.39 14.56 -0.19
C ASN A 306 -1.13 13.59 0.73
N PHE A 307 -0.64 12.37 0.80
CA PHE A 307 -1.27 11.31 1.57
C PHE A 307 -0.88 11.34 3.05
N LEU A 308 -0.02 12.27 3.48
CA LEU A 308 0.28 12.46 4.91
C LEU A 308 -0.88 13.17 5.62
N VAL A 309 -1.32 12.57 6.73
CA VAL A 309 -2.38 13.12 7.59
C VAL A 309 -1.90 14.38 8.27
N ALA A 310 -2.76 15.41 8.26
CA ALA A 310 -2.56 16.67 8.98
C ALA A 310 -1.37 17.53 8.52
N ASP A 311 -0.79 17.21 7.35
CA ASP A 311 0.05 18.12 6.57
C ASP A 311 -0.87 19.04 5.77
N PHE A 312 -1.39 20.05 6.47
CA PHE A 312 -2.40 20.98 5.98
C PHE A 312 -1.82 22.06 5.08
N ASP A 313 -0.56 22.46 5.29
CA ASP A 313 0.12 23.43 4.42
C ASP A 313 0.80 22.78 3.19
N ARG A 314 0.87 21.45 3.18
CA ARG A 314 1.35 20.58 2.09
C ARG A 314 2.85 20.73 1.86
N ASP A 315 3.61 20.98 2.91
CA ASP A 315 5.06 21.10 2.86
C ASP A 315 5.79 19.77 3.14
N LEU A 316 5.04 18.68 3.33
CA LEU A 316 5.50 17.32 3.63
C LEU A 316 5.99 17.14 5.08
N VAL A 317 5.77 18.12 5.95
CA VAL A 317 6.02 18.08 7.38
C VAL A 317 4.69 18.26 8.11
N VAL A 318 4.57 17.73 9.33
CA VAL A 318 3.43 18.04 10.20
C VAL A 318 3.98 18.78 11.40
N ASP A 319 3.83 20.10 11.43
CA ASP A 319 4.42 20.97 12.45
C ASP A 319 3.52 22.16 12.85
N ALA A 320 4.14 23.24 13.33
CA ALA A 320 3.42 24.42 13.81
C ALA A 320 2.79 25.25 12.69
N ASP A 321 3.26 25.13 11.45
CA ASP A 321 2.71 25.82 10.29
C ASP A 321 1.38 25.15 9.87
N ASP A 322 1.29 23.81 9.93
CA ASP A 322 0.02 23.09 9.81
C ASP A 322 -0.99 23.47 10.88
N LEU A 323 -0.52 23.60 12.13
CA LEU A 323 -1.38 24.04 13.22
C LEU A 323 -1.95 25.44 12.94
N THR A 324 -1.20 26.28 12.23
CA THR A 324 -1.67 27.61 11.84
C THR A 324 -2.77 27.49 10.79
N VAL A 325 -2.64 26.59 9.82
CA VAL A 325 -3.71 26.28 8.84
C VAL A 325 -4.95 25.74 9.54
N TRP A 326 -4.80 24.77 10.45
CA TRP A 326 -5.92 24.22 11.22
C TRP A 326 -6.64 25.29 12.04
N ARG A 327 -5.90 26.14 12.78
CA ARG A 327 -6.49 27.23 13.56
C ARG A 327 -7.29 28.22 12.71
N SER A 328 -6.85 28.46 11.48
CA SER A 328 -7.55 29.34 10.54
C SER A 328 -8.82 28.71 9.96
N SER A 329 -8.90 27.38 9.97
CA SER A 329 -9.99 26.59 9.40
C SER A 329 -10.98 26.09 10.46
N PHE A 330 -10.63 26.16 11.76
CA PHE A 330 -11.45 25.62 12.84
C PHE A 330 -12.88 26.16 12.87
N GLY A 331 -13.86 25.25 12.84
CA GLY A 331 -15.29 25.58 12.75
C GLY A 331 -15.74 26.10 11.37
N GLY A 332 -14.86 26.00 10.36
CA GLY A 332 -15.10 26.27 8.94
C GLY A 332 -15.17 24.98 8.11
N GLY A 333 -15.11 25.09 6.78
CA GLY A 333 -15.15 23.93 5.86
C GLY A 333 -13.84 23.13 5.83
N ALA A 334 -13.74 22.17 4.92
CA ALA A 334 -12.69 21.12 4.86
C ALA A 334 -11.25 21.55 4.51
N ALA A 335 -10.81 22.74 4.91
CA ALA A 335 -9.47 23.26 4.60
C ALA A 335 -8.36 22.64 5.47
N ALA A 336 -8.71 22.14 6.66
CA ALA A 336 -7.83 21.37 7.55
C ALA A 336 -8.53 20.09 8.05
N ASP A 337 -9.19 19.40 7.11
CA ASP A 337 -9.92 18.15 7.28
C ASP A 337 -8.96 16.96 7.18
N ALA A 338 -8.41 16.52 8.30
CA ALA A 338 -7.49 15.40 8.39
C ALA A 338 -8.21 14.05 8.51
N ASP A 339 -9.45 14.00 9.02
CA ASP A 339 -10.21 12.75 9.14
C ASP A 339 -11.15 12.47 7.93
N GLY A 340 -11.31 13.46 7.05
CA GLY A 340 -12.03 13.36 5.79
C GLY A 340 -13.55 13.48 5.93
N ASP A 341 -14.06 14.00 7.05
CA ASP A 341 -15.49 14.10 7.33
C ASP A 341 -16.18 15.34 6.73
N GLY A 342 -15.38 16.25 6.16
CA GLY A 342 -15.82 17.43 5.44
C GLY A 342 -15.83 18.72 6.27
N ASP A 343 -15.37 18.70 7.52
CA ASP A 343 -15.16 19.90 8.31
C ASP A 343 -13.74 20.03 8.89
N SER A 344 -13.55 20.92 9.87
CA SER A 344 -12.23 21.21 10.44
C SER A 344 -12.43 21.48 11.92
N ASP A 345 -12.30 20.44 12.72
CA ASP A 345 -12.73 20.42 14.11
C ASP A 345 -11.70 19.76 15.06
N GLY A 346 -12.15 19.38 16.26
CA GLY A 346 -11.29 18.77 17.27
C GLY A 346 -10.74 17.39 16.90
N ALA A 347 -11.41 16.65 16.01
CA ALA A 347 -10.95 15.37 15.49
C ALA A 347 -9.71 15.57 14.60
N ASP A 348 -9.72 16.58 13.72
CA ASP A 348 -8.57 16.92 12.90
C ASP A 348 -7.38 17.41 13.71
N PHE A 349 -7.64 18.19 14.76
CA PHE A 349 -6.59 18.61 15.68
C PHE A 349 -5.96 17.42 16.39
N LEU A 350 -6.75 16.43 16.77
CA LEU A 350 -6.22 15.23 17.40
C LEU A 350 -5.32 14.46 16.43
N LEU A 351 -5.70 14.37 15.15
CA LEU A 351 -4.86 13.77 14.11
C LEU A 351 -3.58 14.57 13.88
N TRP A 352 -3.63 15.90 13.85
CA TRP A 352 -2.42 16.74 13.84
C TRP A 352 -1.51 16.46 15.04
N GLN A 353 -2.07 16.37 16.25
CA GLN A 353 -1.29 16.06 17.46
C GLN A 353 -0.63 14.68 17.39
N GLN A 354 -1.34 13.68 16.86
CA GLN A 354 -0.83 12.31 16.72
C GLN A 354 0.24 12.19 15.64
N ASN A 355 0.15 13.01 14.59
CA ASN A 355 1.09 13.00 13.47
C ASN A 355 2.17 14.08 13.59
N LEU A 356 2.25 14.82 14.70
CA LEU A 356 3.25 15.86 14.90
C LEU A 356 4.67 15.33 14.68
N GLY A 357 5.35 15.94 13.72
CA GLY A 357 6.68 15.55 13.25
C GLY A 357 6.70 14.22 12.49
N ASN A 358 5.59 13.79 11.87
CA ASN A 358 5.50 12.64 10.96
C ASN A 358 6.32 11.42 11.44
N GLN A 359 6.09 10.98 12.69
CA GLN A 359 6.95 10.02 13.38
C GLN A 359 7.29 8.84 12.45
N GLY A 360 8.57 8.62 12.15
CA GLY A 360 9.01 7.53 11.29
C GLY A 360 8.94 7.77 9.78
N VAL A 361 8.35 8.86 9.27
CA VAL A 361 8.32 9.23 7.84
C VAL A 361 9.24 10.44 7.53
N LEU A 362 9.82 11.08 8.55
CA LEU A 362 10.77 12.19 8.35
C LEU A 362 12.17 11.78 7.84
N GLY A 363 12.87 12.76 7.27
CA GLY A 363 14.28 12.71 6.89
C GLY A 363 14.45 12.53 5.38
N ASP A 364 15.39 11.68 5.01
CA ASP A 364 15.65 11.29 3.62
C ASP A 364 14.55 10.37 3.06
N PHE A 365 13.27 10.48 3.44
CA PHE A 365 12.22 9.56 2.99
C PHE A 365 12.14 9.53 1.46
N GLN A 366 12.42 8.38 0.85
CA GLN A 366 12.38 8.19 -0.60
C GLN A 366 11.53 6.96 -0.92
N PRO A 367 10.19 7.09 -0.95
CA PRO A 367 9.31 5.98 -1.19
C PRO A 367 9.44 5.48 -2.63
N THR A 368 9.56 4.16 -2.81
CA THR A 368 9.75 3.53 -4.12
C THR A 368 8.58 2.65 -4.52
N GLY A 369 8.30 1.58 -3.78
CA GLY A 369 7.15 0.69 -3.98
C GLY A 369 6.06 0.94 -2.94
N ILE A 370 4.83 0.59 -3.30
CA ILE A 370 3.66 0.65 -2.42
C ILE A 370 2.72 -0.51 -2.71
N ILE A 371 2.20 -1.18 -1.68
CA ILE A 371 1.18 -2.24 -1.79
C ILE A 371 0.08 -2.07 -0.76
N LEU A 372 -1.10 -2.62 -1.06
CA LEU A 372 -2.19 -2.74 -0.09
C LEU A 372 -2.02 -4.01 0.76
N HIS A 373 -2.06 -3.82 2.08
CA HIS A 373 -2.26 -4.89 3.04
C HIS A 373 -3.67 -4.80 3.61
N VAL A 374 -4.55 -5.69 3.14
CA VAL A 374 -5.86 -5.88 3.77
C VAL A 374 -5.68 -6.71 5.03
N THR A 375 -6.01 -6.11 6.18
CA THR A 375 -6.05 -6.83 7.43
C THR A 375 -7.44 -7.46 7.57
N ASN A 376 -7.59 -8.72 7.16
CA ASN A 376 -8.85 -9.41 7.42
C ASN A 376 -9.07 -9.45 8.94
N PRO A 377 -10.25 -9.05 9.46
CA PRO A 377 -10.55 -9.30 10.86
C PRO A 377 -10.42 -10.81 11.05
N SER A 378 -9.50 -11.23 11.91
CA SER A 378 -9.52 -12.60 12.43
C SER A 378 -10.97 -12.82 12.88
N PRO A 379 -11.65 -13.90 12.46
CA PRO A 379 -13.01 -14.15 12.91
C PRO A 379 -12.93 -14.09 14.43
N ALA A 380 -13.49 -13.03 15.02
CA ALA A 380 -13.41 -12.80 16.45
C ALA A 380 -13.82 -14.13 17.06
N ALA A 381 -12.95 -14.74 17.87
CA ALA A 381 -13.28 -15.97 18.55
C ALA A 381 -14.60 -15.68 19.24
N VAL A 382 -15.69 -16.25 18.72
CA VAL A 382 -17.04 -16.00 19.23
C VAL A 382 -16.91 -16.32 20.71
N PRO A 383 -17.01 -15.33 21.63
CA PRO A 383 -16.89 -15.66 23.04
C PRO A 383 -18.05 -16.60 23.29
N GLU A 384 -17.76 -17.86 23.64
CA GLU A 384 -18.81 -18.86 23.80
C GLU A 384 -19.89 -18.29 24.73
N PRO A 385 -21.08 -17.96 24.22
CA PRO A 385 -22.13 -17.54 25.09
C PRO A 385 -22.71 -18.80 25.70
N ALA A 386 -22.71 -18.83 27.03
CA ALA A 386 -23.72 -19.52 27.83
C ALA A 386 -23.45 -20.92 28.39
N ALA A 387 -22.25 -21.53 28.36
CA ALA A 387 -22.05 -22.75 29.16
C ALA A 387 -22.08 -22.46 30.67
N ALA A 388 -21.30 -21.47 31.13
CA ALA A 388 -21.27 -21.05 32.52
C ALA A 388 -22.56 -20.32 32.96
N ALA A 389 -23.15 -19.49 32.07
CA ALA A 389 -24.39 -18.79 32.36
C ALA A 389 -25.61 -19.73 32.41
N MET A 390 -25.68 -20.75 31.53
CA MET A 390 -26.72 -21.78 31.60
C MET A 390 -26.53 -22.68 32.82
N ALA A 391 -25.30 -23.02 33.20
CA ALA A 391 -25.03 -23.78 34.42
C ALA A 391 -25.45 -23.00 35.68
N ALA A 392 -25.18 -21.69 35.73
CA ALA A 392 -25.60 -20.83 36.83
C ALA A 392 -27.14 -20.66 36.88
N LEU A 393 -27.80 -20.49 35.74
CA LEU A 393 -29.27 -20.45 35.64
C LEU A 393 -29.89 -21.78 36.06
N ALA A 394 -29.35 -22.92 35.63
CA ALA A 394 -29.81 -24.25 36.04
C ALA A 394 -29.66 -24.48 37.55
N ALA A 395 -28.52 -24.06 38.13
CA ALA A 395 -28.29 -24.13 39.57
C ALA A 395 -29.28 -23.26 40.38
N CYS A 396 -29.58 -22.05 39.90
CA CYS A 396 -30.56 -21.15 40.51
C CYS A 396 -32.00 -21.70 40.46
N VAL A 397 -32.39 -22.31 39.34
CA VAL A 397 -33.71 -22.95 39.18
C VAL A 397 -33.86 -24.16 40.13
N LEU A 398 -32.81 -24.99 40.25
CA LEU A 398 -32.81 -26.14 41.16
C LEU A 398 -32.83 -25.71 42.64
N ALA A 399 -32.09 -24.65 43.00
CA ALA A 399 -32.09 -24.11 44.37
C ALA A 399 -33.44 -23.46 44.75
N GLY A 400 -34.12 -22.82 43.79
CA GLY A 400 -35.47 -22.27 43.97
C GLY A 400 -36.55 -23.34 44.14
N ALA A 401 -36.50 -24.40 43.32
CA ALA A 401 -37.44 -25.51 43.39
C ALA A 401 -37.33 -26.33 44.71
N GLY A 402 -36.12 -26.46 45.27
CA GLY A 402 -35.90 -27.12 46.55
C GLY A 402 -36.47 -26.38 47.76
N ARG A 403 -36.61 -25.05 47.68
CA ARG A 403 -37.20 -24.21 48.76
C ARG A 403 -38.72 -24.17 48.73
N LEU A 404 -39.36 -24.54 47.62
CA LEU A 404 -40.82 -24.61 47.47
C LEU A 404 -41.41 -25.97 47.88
N ARG A 405 -40.57 -26.98 48.14
CA ARG A 405 -40.97 -28.34 48.56
C ARG A 405 -40.75 -28.64 50.05
N ARG A 406 -40.45 -27.64 50.89
CA ARG A 406 -40.34 -27.77 52.35
C ARG A 406 -41.42 -27.01 53.08
#